data_AF-A0A6N1YGR0-F1
#
_entry.id   AF-A0A6N1YGR0-F1
#
_cell.length_a   1.000
_cell.length_b   1.000
_cell.length_c   1.000
_cell.angle_alpha   90.00
_cell.angle_beta   90.00
_cell.angle_gamma   90.00
#
_symmetry.space_group_name_H-M   'P 1'
#
loop_
_entity.id
_entity.type
_entity.pdbx_description
1 polymer ?
#
loop_
_entity_poly.entity_id
_entity_poly.type
_entity_poly.pdbx_seq_one_letter_code
_entity_poly.pdbx_strand_id
1 'polypeptide(L)'
;MDFDTLAAKANTLDLSGVRELKFIMTDLNSNNPVLFFMNSNTTPLHYNFVRNILNRYQNISYDSGLAQFNTETYFRNRRNYLVGSVVAYDNYNDGDNLGIYALEFWPTDPVPARLIEQAYRTLSAAMPFLPSPLAYHPVGLTHAQEFTDKNIRTIQTNQLFSQLDSAILNKGEAYGRLKVFTPGDSHLSEDIIAIYTFIPNTIAHAGGIITTEPQTPLSHINLKARQNNTPNAYIKNALTDPSISSLIGQWVHYYTDDDGIVIEAASEATALQWLADKIPSEVTIPEGDLSLTVPTPLKELGFNDWIRVGVKAANVAELAKILDEGIPPKGYALPFALYDNFMNLQRCANELQKLCTRNDSMSLNEYIAQLLADKEFQQSLEIRRQRLADLRDLIEQAEAPQAMIDQIETVHLFWEPVGEPFKQKLRVRSSTNNEDLEGFNGAGLYSSFTHKPKEGKLINSIKQVWASLWNESAFEERRLHRIDHLKTYMGVLIHPNYGDEQANGVAITKNIFNAGWEGLYINAQYGELSITNPEPIKSDTGLIKECA
;
A
#
# COMPACT_ATOMS: atom_id res chain seq x y z
N MET A 1 20.29 -1.15 -40.39
CA MET A 1 20.14 -1.65 -39.00
C MET A 1 18.66 -1.90 -38.81
N ASP A 2 18.30 -3.02 -38.19
CA ASP A 2 16.91 -3.42 -37.98
C ASP A 2 16.62 -3.43 -36.48
N PHE A 3 15.58 -2.73 -36.04
CA PHE A 3 15.18 -2.63 -34.63
C PHE A 3 14.97 -4.03 -34.04
N ASP A 4 14.32 -4.92 -34.79
CA ASP A 4 13.91 -6.24 -34.32
C ASP A 4 15.07 -7.20 -34.08
N THR A 5 16.20 -6.97 -34.75
CA THR A 5 17.38 -7.81 -34.55
C THR A 5 18.10 -7.55 -33.22
N LEU A 6 17.88 -6.38 -32.63
CA LEU A 6 18.56 -5.95 -31.40
C LEU A 6 17.62 -5.82 -30.21
N ALA A 7 16.32 -5.59 -30.45
CA ALA A 7 15.31 -5.49 -29.40
C ALA A 7 15.04 -6.85 -28.72
N ALA A 8 14.73 -6.80 -27.43
CA ALA A 8 14.26 -7.96 -26.66
C ALA A 8 12.83 -7.70 -26.18
N LYS A 9 12.05 -8.76 -25.96
CA LYS A 9 10.78 -8.61 -25.22
C LYS A 9 11.11 -8.39 -23.74
N ALA A 10 10.67 -7.25 -23.22
CA ALA A 10 10.89 -6.85 -21.85
C ALA A 10 9.58 -6.40 -21.21
N ASN A 11 9.51 -6.51 -19.88
CA ASN A 11 8.47 -5.83 -19.13
C ASN A 11 8.99 -4.42 -18.83
N THR A 12 8.36 -3.41 -19.41
CA THR A 12 8.59 -2.01 -19.03
C THR A 12 7.72 -1.69 -17.82
N LEU A 13 7.93 -0.53 -17.19
CA LEU A 13 7.20 -0.17 -15.97
C LEU A 13 5.68 -0.18 -16.15
N ASP A 14 5.17 -0.07 -17.38
CA ASP A 14 3.74 0.06 -17.68
C ASP A 14 3.16 -1.07 -18.56
N LEU A 15 3.98 -1.98 -19.12
CA LEU A 15 3.52 -3.06 -19.99
C LEU A 15 4.41 -4.31 -19.93
N SER A 16 3.78 -5.49 -19.96
CA SER A 16 4.45 -6.77 -20.18
C SER A 16 4.68 -7.04 -21.67
N GLY A 17 5.82 -7.66 -22.00
CA GLY A 17 6.08 -8.22 -23.33
C GLY A 17 6.33 -7.22 -24.47
N VAL A 18 6.59 -5.94 -24.17
CA VAL A 18 6.93 -4.93 -25.18
C VAL A 18 8.35 -5.11 -25.72
N ARG A 19 8.57 -4.71 -26.98
CA ARG A 19 9.90 -4.80 -27.61
C ARG A 19 10.74 -3.59 -27.18
N GLU A 20 11.88 -3.86 -26.56
CA GLU A 20 12.78 -2.85 -25.98
C GLU A 20 14.19 -2.95 -26.60
N LEU A 21 14.63 -1.86 -27.24
CA LEU A 21 16.00 -1.67 -27.70
C LEU A 21 16.76 -0.72 -26.77
N LYS A 22 17.76 -1.24 -26.06
CA LYS A 22 18.59 -0.41 -25.17
C LYS A 22 19.67 0.32 -25.94
N PHE A 23 20.01 1.51 -25.48
CA PHE A 23 21.10 2.29 -26.05
C PHE A 23 21.98 2.90 -24.96
N ILE A 24 23.21 3.22 -25.34
CA ILE A 24 24.11 4.04 -24.55
C ILE A 24 24.77 5.10 -25.42
N MET A 25 24.76 6.33 -24.92
CA MET A 25 25.51 7.44 -25.49
C MET A 25 26.72 7.77 -24.61
N THR A 26 27.88 7.94 -25.24
CA THR A 26 29.13 8.39 -24.60
C THR A 26 29.53 9.76 -25.13
N ASP A 27 30.52 10.38 -24.49
CA ASP A 27 31.14 11.63 -24.94
C ASP A 27 30.12 12.78 -25.08
N LEU A 28 29.15 12.81 -24.16
CA LEU A 28 27.97 13.70 -24.17
C LEU A 28 28.31 15.19 -24.23
N ASN A 29 29.47 15.58 -23.70
CA ASN A 29 29.93 16.97 -23.66
C ASN A 29 30.86 17.33 -24.84
N SER A 30 31.12 16.39 -25.75
CA SER A 30 31.87 16.64 -26.97
C SER A 30 30.96 17.10 -28.11
N ASN A 31 31.54 17.64 -29.18
CA ASN A 31 30.78 17.96 -30.40
C ASN A 31 30.33 16.71 -31.17
N ASN A 32 30.81 15.52 -30.79
CA ASN A 32 30.54 14.25 -31.47
C ASN A 32 30.17 13.17 -30.45
N PRO A 33 28.97 13.22 -29.84
CA PRO A 33 28.51 12.14 -28.97
C PRO A 33 28.44 10.83 -29.76
N VAL A 34 28.81 9.72 -29.12
CA VAL A 34 28.80 8.40 -29.77
C VAL A 34 27.61 7.61 -29.25
N LEU A 35 26.73 7.17 -30.14
CA LEU A 35 25.57 6.34 -29.84
C LEU A 35 25.89 4.86 -30.14
N PHE A 36 25.63 4.00 -29.17
CA PHE A 36 25.66 2.56 -29.31
C PHE A 36 24.27 1.98 -29.10
N PHE A 37 23.80 1.17 -30.05
CA PHE A 37 22.66 0.29 -29.82
C PHE A 37 23.14 -1.04 -29.24
N MET A 38 22.47 -1.49 -28.19
CA MET A 38 22.78 -2.74 -27.52
C MET A 38 21.92 -3.85 -28.10
N ASN A 39 22.51 -5.03 -28.34
CA ASN A 39 21.71 -6.23 -28.52
C ASN A 39 21.13 -6.63 -27.16
N SER A 40 19.88 -6.23 -26.91
CA SER A 40 19.18 -6.42 -25.64
C SER A 40 19.02 -7.91 -25.28
N ASN A 41 19.01 -8.82 -26.26
CA ASN A 41 18.92 -10.27 -26.03
C ASN A 41 20.22 -10.85 -25.46
N THR A 42 21.38 -10.36 -25.92
CA THR A 42 22.69 -10.89 -25.49
C THR A 42 23.28 -10.11 -24.31
N THR A 43 22.97 -8.82 -24.21
CA THR A 43 23.52 -7.93 -23.18
C THR A 43 22.41 -7.07 -22.57
N PRO A 44 21.56 -7.65 -21.70
CA PRO A 44 20.37 -6.97 -21.19
C PRO A 44 20.66 -5.81 -20.22
N LEU A 45 21.87 -5.75 -19.64
CA LEU A 45 22.27 -4.71 -18.67
C LEU A 45 23.26 -3.72 -19.29
N HIS A 46 23.00 -2.41 -19.16
CA HIS A 46 23.90 -1.35 -19.64
C HIS A 46 25.32 -1.50 -19.09
N TYR A 47 25.46 -1.85 -17.80
CA TYR A 47 26.78 -2.06 -17.21
C TYR A 47 27.54 -3.22 -17.86
N ASN A 48 26.87 -4.34 -18.17
CA ASN A 48 27.52 -5.47 -18.84
C ASN A 48 27.99 -5.10 -20.25
N PHE A 49 27.26 -4.24 -20.96
CA PHE A 49 27.68 -3.72 -22.25
C PHE A 49 28.93 -2.84 -22.13
N VAL A 50 28.88 -1.88 -21.21
CA VAL A 50 30.02 -0.97 -20.96
C VAL A 50 31.25 -1.74 -20.50
N ARG A 51 31.06 -2.73 -19.64
CA ARG A 51 32.14 -3.57 -19.14
C ARG A 51 32.69 -4.46 -20.24
N ASN A 52 31.87 -5.35 -20.81
CA ASN A 52 32.34 -6.46 -21.63
C ASN A 52 32.54 -6.10 -23.11
N ILE A 53 31.77 -5.14 -23.63
CA ILE A 53 31.83 -4.74 -25.05
C ILE A 53 32.70 -3.50 -25.20
N LEU A 54 32.48 -2.47 -24.38
CA LEU A 54 33.28 -1.25 -24.42
C LEU A 54 34.59 -1.35 -23.61
N ASN A 55 34.86 -2.51 -22.99
CA ASN A 55 36.07 -2.80 -22.22
C ASN A 55 36.37 -1.76 -21.12
N ARG A 56 35.33 -1.27 -20.42
CA ARG A 56 35.46 -0.35 -19.28
C ARG A 56 35.39 -1.10 -17.95
N TYR A 57 35.93 -0.51 -16.88
CA TYR A 57 35.94 -1.08 -15.53
C TYR A 57 36.61 -2.47 -15.39
N GLN A 58 37.42 -2.89 -16.36
CA GLN A 58 38.03 -4.22 -16.40
C GLN A 58 39.04 -4.47 -15.26
N ASN A 59 39.65 -3.40 -14.75
CA ASN A 59 40.69 -3.43 -13.73
C ASN A 59 40.15 -3.45 -12.28
N ILE A 60 38.84 -3.44 -12.09
CA ILE A 60 38.18 -3.45 -10.77
C ILE A 60 37.15 -4.59 -10.70
N SER A 61 36.74 -4.96 -9.49
CA SER A 61 35.71 -5.99 -9.28
C SER A 61 34.39 -5.60 -9.96
N TYR A 62 33.54 -6.61 -10.18
CA TYR A 62 32.24 -6.38 -10.80
C TYR A 62 31.41 -5.36 -10.02
N ASP A 63 31.29 -5.53 -8.69
CA ASP A 63 30.48 -4.67 -7.82
C ASP A 63 31.02 -3.25 -7.73
N SER A 64 32.35 -3.09 -7.56
CA SER A 64 32.96 -1.76 -7.52
C SER A 64 32.80 -1.03 -8.85
N GLY A 65 32.92 -1.73 -9.97
CA GLY A 65 32.66 -1.13 -11.27
C GLY A 65 31.19 -0.83 -11.53
N LEU A 66 30.26 -1.64 -11.01
CA LEU A 66 28.82 -1.38 -11.12
C LEU A 66 28.46 -0.11 -10.33
N ALA A 67 28.96 0.01 -9.10
CA ALA A 67 28.76 1.19 -8.27
C ALA A 67 29.34 2.46 -8.92
N GLN A 68 30.55 2.37 -9.50
CA GLN A 68 31.15 3.47 -10.23
C GLN A 68 30.36 3.83 -11.49
N PHE A 69 29.98 2.84 -12.30
CA PHE A 69 29.15 3.04 -13.48
C PHE A 69 27.83 3.73 -13.13
N ASN A 70 27.14 3.27 -12.10
CA ASN A 70 25.88 3.89 -11.65
C ASN A 70 26.09 5.34 -11.24
N THR A 71 27.19 5.64 -10.56
CA THR A 71 27.57 6.99 -10.12
C THR A 71 27.88 7.93 -11.30
N GLU A 72 28.44 7.40 -12.38
CA GLU A 72 28.79 8.16 -13.59
C GLU A 72 27.63 8.26 -14.61
N THR A 73 26.60 7.42 -14.44
CA THR A 73 25.51 7.25 -15.40
C THR A 73 24.18 7.77 -14.88
N TYR A 74 23.82 7.55 -13.62
CA TYR A 74 22.50 7.85 -13.06
C TYR A 74 22.56 8.97 -11.99
N PHE A 75 21.42 9.60 -11.69
CA PHE A 75 21.22 10.52 -10.55
C PHE A 75 22.11 11.78 -10.48
N ARG A 76 22.77 12.17 -11.58
CA ARG A 76 23.59 13.39 -11.69
C ARG A 76 23.33 14.18 -12.96
N ASN A 77 23.48 15.51 -12.88
CA ASN A 77 23.38 16.41 -14.05
C ASN A 77 24.59 16.32 -14.99
N ARG A 78 25.78 16.06 -14.43
CA ARG A 78 27.01 15.85 -15.19
C ARG A 78 27.33 14.36 -15.19
N ARG A 79 27.17 13.75 -16.35
CA ARG A 79 27.29 12.31 -16.57
C ARG A 79 28.32 12.01 -17.64
N ASN A 80 28.90 10.82 -17.56
CA ASN A 80 29.76 10.29 -18.61
C ASN A 80 28.97 9.46 -19.63
N TYR A 81 27.87 8.85 -19.17
CA TYR A 81 27.01 8.00 -19.97
C TYR A 81 25.57 8.50 -19.90
N LEU A 82 24.86 8.42 -21.03
CA LEU A 82 23.41 8.57 -21.07
C LEU A 82 22.85 7.26 -21.61
N VAL A 83 22.01 6.62 -20.80
CA VAL A 83 21.45 5.30 -21.10
C VAL A 83 19.94 5.39 -21.09
N GLY A 84 19.30 4.60 -21.94
CA GLY A 84 17.85 4.59 -22.07
C GLY A 84 17.41 3.50 -23.05
N SER A 85 16.14 3.54 -23.38
CA SER A 85 15.51 2.55 -24.24
C SER A 85 14.67 3.21 -25.33
N VAL A 86 14.58 2.53 -26.47
CA VAL A 86 13.54 2.77 -27.46
C VAL A 86 12.54 1.62 -27.34
N VAL A 87 11.31 1.93 -26.96
CA VAL A 87 10.23 0.98 -26.70
C VAL A 87 9.22 1.03 -27.84
N ALA A 88 8.85 -0.14 -28.36
CA ALA A 88 7.80 -0.27 -29.37
C ALA A 88 6.45 -0.56 -28.69
N TYR A 89 5.50 0.35 -28.88
CA TYR A 89 4.11 0.25 -28.47
C TYR A 89 3.26 -0.14 -29.67
N ASP A 90 3.23 -1.44 -29.96
CA ASP A 90 2.63 -1.99 -31.18
C ASP A 90 1.09 -1.83 -31.23
N ASN A 91 0.46 -1.75 -30.05
CA ASN A 91 -0.98 -1.61 -29.91
C ASN A 91 -1.46 -0.15 -29.93
N TYR A 92 -0.56 0.83 -30.00
CA TYR A 92 -0.95 2.23 -30.12
C TYR A 92 -1.56 2.53 -31.49
N ASN A 93 -2.66 3.29 -31.55
CA ASN A 93 -3.35 3.61 -32.80
C ASN A 93 -3.99 5.01 -32.81
N ASP A 94 -3.32 6.04 -33.30
CA ASP A 94 -3.89 7.40 -33.35
C ASP A 94 -4.93 7.63 -34.47
N GLY A 95 -5.39 6.56 -35.14
CA GLY A 95 -6.32 6.60 -36.27
C GLY A 95 -5.61 6.71 -37.63
N ASP A 96 -4.44 7.34 -37.64
CA ASP A 96 -3.60 7.51 -38.83
C ASP A 96 -2.38 6.56 -38.82
N ASN A 97 -1.91 6.14 -37.65
CA ASN A 97 -0.73 5.29 -37.47
C ASN A 97 -1.00 4.15 -36.50
N LEU A 98 -0.70 2.91 -36.93
CA LEU A 98 -0.61 1.75 -36.06
C LEU A 98 0.84 1.57 -35.57
N GLY A 99 1.01 1.54 -34.26
CA GLY A 99 2.29 1.40 -33.58
C GLY A 99 3.05 2.72 -33.40
N ILE A 100 3.72 2.87 -32.25
CA ILE A 100 4.63 3.99 -31.99
C ILE A 100 5.92 3.51 -31.33
N TYR A 101 7.02 4.18 -31.64
CA TYR A 101 8.32 3.95 -30.98
C TYR A 101 8.61 5.15 -30.08
N ALA A 102 8.89 4.91 -28.81
CA ALA A 102 9.12 5.95 -27.83
C ALA A 102 10.52 5.83 -27.20
N LEU A 103 11.23 6.95 -27.11
CA LEU A 103 12.41 7.12 -26.28
C LEU A 103 11.97 7.22 -24.82
N GLU A 104 12.55 6.37 -24.00
CA GLU A 104 12.32 6.31 -22.56
C GLU A 104 13.63 6.28 -21.78
N PHE A 105 13.55 6.86 -20.59
CA PHE A 105 14.60 6.82 -19.60
C PHE A 105 14.07 6.14 -18.35
N TRP A 106 14.99 5.75 -17.47
CA TRP A 106 14.59 5.19 -16.17
C TRP A 106 13.77 6.23 -15.38
N PRO A 107 12.59 5.89 -14.83
CA PRO A 107 11.62 6.92 -14.40
C PRO A 107 12.08 7.82 -13.25
N THR A 108 12.92 7.26 -12.37
CA THR A 108 13.47 7.97 -11.22
C THR A 108 14.80 8.64 -11.52
N ASP A 109 15.28 8.53 -12.76
CA ASP A 109 16.56 9.08 -13.15
C ASP A 109 16.42 10.53 -13.62
N PRO A 110 16.95 11.55 -12.92
CA PRO A 110 16.74 12.96 -13.27
C PRO A 110 17.61 13.36 -14.47
N VAL A 111 17.25 12.90 -15.68
CA VAL A 111 17.96 13.23 -16.92
C VAL A 111 17.70 14.70 -17.27
N PRO A 112 18.74 15.55 -17.38
CA PRO A 112 18.56 16.95 -17.75
C PRO A 112 17.91 17.11 -19.12
N ALA A 113 17.02 18.10 -19.27
CA ALA A 113 16.31 18.37 -20.52
C ALA A 113 17.21 18.53 -21.75
N ARG A 114 18.42 19.10 -21.58
CA ARG A 114 19.42 19.21 -22.65
C ARG A 114 19.86 17.84 -23.18
N LEU A 115 19.97 16.84 -22.29
CA LEU A 115 20.41 15.49 -22.63
C LEU A 115 19.26 14.66 -23.21
N ILE A 116 18.03 14.87 -22.74
CA ILE A 116 16.82 14.31 -23.36
C ILE A 116 16.72 14.79 -24.81
N GLU A 117 16.86 16.10 -25.05
CA GLU A 117 16.86 16.67 -26.40
C GLU A 117 17.99 16.09 -27.26
N GLN A 118 19.21 16.02 -26.73
CA GLN A 118 20.37 15.47 -27.44
C GLN A 118 20.14 14.00 -27.82
N ALA A 119 19.61 13.18 -26.92
CA ALA A 119 19.27 11.79 -27.19
C ALA A 119 18.18 11.66 -28.25
N TYR A 120 17.08 12.39 -28.10
CA TYR A 120 15.98 12.37 -29.05
C TYR A 120 16.45 12.70 -30.47
N ARG A 121 17.24 13.76 -30.64
CA ARG A 121 17.78 14.16 -31.96
C ARG A 121 18.76 13.12 -32.52
N THR A 122 19.65 12.61 -31.67
CA THR A 122 20.65 11.61 -32.09
C THR A 122 19.99 10.30 -32.52
N LEU A 123 19.03 9.80 -31.75
CA LEU A 123 18.26 8.60 -32.05
C LEU A 123 17.38 8.79 -33.30
N SER A 124 16.67 9.91 -33.40
CA SER A 124 15.85 10.21 -34.58
C SER A 124 16.68 10.22 -35.87
N ALA A 125 17.90 10.76 -35.82
CA ALA A 125 18.83 10.75 -36.96
C ALA A 125 19.40 9.35 -37.25
N ALA A 126 19.63 8.54 -36.22
CA ALA A 126 20.19 7.19 -36.33
C ALA A 126 19.15 6.13 -36.74
N MET A 127 17.86 6.43 -36.58
CA MET A 127 16.75 5.48 -36.81
C MET A 127 15.76 5.94 -37.91
N PRO A 128 16.21 6.34 -39.12
CA PRO A 128 15.32 6.76 -40.20
C PRO A 128 14.48 5.61 -40.78
N PHE A 129 14.75 4.37 -40.36
CA PHE A 129 14.08 3.15 -40.79
C PHE A 129 12.84 2.81 -39.96
N LEU A 130 12.55 3.55 -38.89
CA LEU A 130 11.32 3.35 -38.12
C LEU A 130 10.11 3.71 -39.00
N PRO A 131 8.99 2.94 -38.90
CA PRO A 131 7.80 3.18 -39.71
C PRO A 131 7.07 4.47 -39.30
N SER A 132 7.30 4.96 -38.08
CA SER A 132 6.78 6.24 -37.59
C SER A 132 7.90 7.05 -36.93
N PRO A 133 7.83 8.39 -36.95
CA PRO A 133 8.80 9.24 -36.27
C PRO A 133 8.86 8.92 -34.77
N LEU A 134 10.07 8.78 -34.25
CA LEU A 134 10.34 8.55 -32.83
C LEU A 134 9.60 9.58 -31.97
N ALA A 135 8.91 9.11 -30.95
CA ALA A 135 8.33 9.95 -29.90
C ALA A 135 9.22 9.94 -28.65
N TYR A 136 9.00 10.90 -27.77
CA TYR A 136 9.53 10.91 -26.41
C TYR A 136 8.38 10.62 -25.45
N HIS A 137 8.53 9.59 -24.61
CA HIS A 137 7.57 9.27 -23.55
C HIS A 137 8.22 9.61 -22.20
N PRO A 138 7.75 10.65 -21.50
CA PRO A 138 8.26 11.02 -20.18
C PRO A 138 7.73 10.03 -19.14
N VAL A 139 8.57 9.08 -18.73
CA VAL A 139 8.18 8.08 -17.73
C VAL A 139 8.42 8.67 -16.34
N GLY A 140 7.35 9.00 -15.62
CA GLY A 140 7.41 9.54 -14.26
C GLY A 140 7.65 11.05 -14.15
N LEU A 141 7.50 11.57 -12.92
CA LEU A 141 7.48 13.02 -12.64
C LEU A 141 8.80 13.75 -12.93
N THR A 142 9.94 13.05 -12.88
CA THR A 142 11.26 13.67 -13.12
C THR A 142 11.45 14.12 -14.57
N HIS A 143 10.61 13.63 -15.47
CA HIS A 143 10.66 13.86 -16.91
C HIS A 143 9.49 14.67 -17.46
N ALA A 144 8.59 15.15 -16.59
CA ALA A 144 7.34 15.84 -16.97
C ALA A 144 7.54 17.22 -17.64
N GLN A 145 8.77 17.58 -18.01
CA GLN A 145 9.06 18.84 -18.68
C GLN A 145 8.53 18.82 -20.12
N GLU A 146 7.72 19.81 -20.47
CA GLU A 146 7.19 19.95 -21.83
C GLU A 146 8.28 20.42 -22.80
N PHE A 147 8.37 19.75 -23.96
CA PHE A 147 9.29 20.07 -25.04
C PHE A 147 8.61 20.68 -26.26
N THR A 148 7.40 21.25 -26.07
CA THR A 148 6.54 21.78 -27.13
C THR A 148 7.26 22.83 -28.00
N ASP A 149 8.08 23.69 -27.38
CA ASP A 149 8.86 24.73 -28.07
C ASP A 149 10.07 24.19 -28.86
N LYS A 150 10.40 22.90 -28.73
CA LYS A 150 11.63 22.30 -29.29
C LYS A 150 11.40 21.32 -30.44
N ASN A 151 10.16 21.21 -30.94
CA ASN A 151 9.74 20.26 -31.97
C ASN A 151 10.10 18.79 -31.61
N ILE A 152 9.96 18.41 -30.35
CA ILE A 152 10.08 17.02 -29.91
C ILE A 152 8.67 16.44 -29.84
N ARG A 153 8.41 15.35 -30.57
CA ARG A 153 7.12 14.65 -30.52
C ARG A 153 6.99 13.97 -29.16
N THR A 154 6.23 14.54 -28.25
CA THR A 154 5.99 13.96 -26.92
C THR A 154 4.67 13.19 -26.90
N ILE A 155 4.66 12.01 -26.31
CA ILE A 155 3.45 11.23 -26.05
C ILE A 155 3.34 10.93 -24.56
N GLN A 156 2.21 11.30 -23.96
CA GLN A 156 1.99 11.10 -22.54
C GLN A 156 1.52 9.67 -22.25
N THR A 157 1.80 9.19 -21.04
CA THR A 157 1.37 7.88 -20.53
C THR A 157 -0.14 7.66 -20.73
N ASN A 158 -0.96 8.67 -20.40
CA ASN A 158 -2.40 8.58 -20.61
C ASN A 158 -2.79 8.44 -22.09
N GLN A 159 -2.06 9.04 -23.02
CA GLN A 159 -2.31 8.93 -24.46
C GLN A 159 -1.88 7.56 -25.00
N LEU A 160 -0.71 7.07 -24.58
CA LEU A 160 -0.21 5.72 -24.92
C LEU A 160 -1.20 4.64 -24.49
N PHE A 161 -1.78 4.80 -23.30
CA PHE A 161 -2.65 3.78 -22.69
C PHE A 161 -4.14 4.09 -22.81
N SER A 162 -4.54 5.27 -23.29
CA SER A 162 -5.96 5.63 -23.50
C SER A 162 -6.68 4.68 -24.47
N GLN A 163 -5.92 3.92 -25.25
CA GLN A 163 -6.41 3.01 -26.27
C GLN A 163 -6.27 1.54 -25.93
N LEU A 164 -5.59 1.20 -24.83
CA LEU A 164 -5.68 -0.16 -24.32
C LEU A 164 -7.08 -0.36 -23.77
N ASP A 165 -7.79 -1.36 -24.30
CA ASP A 165 -9.08 -1.74 -23.75
C ASP A 165 -8.92 -2.45 -22.39
N SER A 166 -7.72 -2.96 -22.09
CA SER A 166 -7.38 -3.56 -20.79
C SER A 166 -5.87 -3.58 -20.49
N ALA A 167 -5.51 -3.71 -19.21
CA ALA A 167 -4.13 -3.93 -18.75
C ALA A 167 -4.08 -4.77 -17.45
N ILE A 168 -3.12 -5.69 -17.35
CA ILE A 168 -2.90 -6.50 -16.14
C ILE A 168 -1.93 -5.77 -15.21
N LEU A 169 -2.35 -5.55 -13.96
CA LEU A 169 -1.59 -4.76 -12.97
C LEU A 169 -0.99 -5.66 -11.88
N ASN A 170 -1.73 -6.68 -11.45
CA ASN A 170 -1.27 -7.77 -10.62
C ASN A 170 -1.90 -9.09 -11.08
N LYS A 171 -1.07 -10.13 -11.26
CA LYS A 171 -1.52 -11.46 -11.63
C LYS A 171 -2.12 -12.18 -10.42
N GLY A 172 -3.05 -13.08 -10.67
CA GLY A 172 -3.69 -13.88 -9.63
C GLY A 172 -4.97 -14.54 -10.11
N GLU A 173 -5.58 -15.29 -9.20
CA GLU A 173 -6.82 -16.04 -9.40
C GLU A 173 -7.70 -15.86 -8.18
N ALA A 174 -9.00 -15.64 -8.40
CA ALA A 174 -9.97 -15.48 -7.35
C ALA A 174 -11.37 -15.93 -7.77
N TYR A 175 -12.13 -16.40 -6.79
CA TYR A 175 -13.58 -16.58 -6.90
C TYR A 175 -14.30 -15.56 -6.03
N GLY A 176 -15.35 -14.95 -6.57
CA GLY A 176 -16.13 -13.96 -5.84
C GLY A 176 -17.34 -13.46 -6.61
N ARG A 177 -18.17 -12.65 -5.96
CA ARG A 177 -19.31 -11.96 -6.56
C ARG A 177 -18.83 -10.69 -7.25
N LEU A 178 -19.15 -10.55 -8.53
CA LEU A 178 -18.78 -9.38 -9.30
C LEU A 178 -19.67 -8.20 -8.90
N LYS A 179 -19.09 -7.12 -8.35
CA LYS A 179 -19.86 -5.97 -7.85
C LYS A 179 -19.26 -4.65 -8.31
N VAL A 180 -20.12 -3.73 -8.74
CA VAL A 180 -19.73 -2.36 -9.09
C VAL A 180 -19.69 -1.50 -7.83
N PHE A 181 -18.60 -0.74 -7.68
CA PHE A 181 -18.40 0.21 -6.59
C PHE A 181 -18.47 1.64 -7.12
N THR A 182 -19.21 2.44 -6.37
CA THR A 182 -19.37 3.89 -6.55
C THR A 182 -18.80 4.63 -5.34
N PRO A 183 -18.42 5.92 -5.48
CA PRO A 183 -17.93 6.70 -4.35
C PRO A 183 -18.95 6.72 -3.20
N GLY A 184 -18.56 6.18 -2.04
CA GLY A 184 -19.42 6.02 -0.86
C GLY A 184 -19.78 4.58 -0.50
N ASP A 185 -19.56 3.62 -1.40
CA ASP A 185 -19.68 2.20 -1.09
C ASP A 185 -18.53 1.74 -0.17
N SER A 186 -18.85 1.22 1.01
CA SER A 186 -17.87 0.81 2.03
C SER A 186 -17.69 -0.71 2.17
N HIS A 187 -18.48 -1.51 1.44
CA HIS A 187 -18.61 -2.95 1.68
C HIS A 187 -17.76 -3.79 0.74
N LEU A 188 -16.51 -4.05 1.11
CA LEU A 188 -15.60 -4.99 0.48
C LEU A 188 -15.33 -6.19 1.39
N SER A 189 -15.26 -7.37 0.78
CA SER A 189 -14.93 -8.63 1.42
C SER A 189 -14.19 -9.51 0.43
N GLU A 190 -13.56 -10.57 0.95
CA GLU A 190 -12.81 -11.56 0.17
C GLU A 190 -13.64 -12.24 -0.93
N ASP A 191 -14.96 -12.33 -0.75
CA ASP A 191 -15.89 -12.93 -1.70
C ASP A 191 -16.38 -11.91 -2.73
N ILE A 192 -15.79 -10.72 -2.82
CA ILE A 192 -16.17 -9.67 -3.77
C ILE A 192 -15.05 -9.42 -4.77
N ILE A 193 -15.42 -9.42 -6.05
CA ILE A 193 -14.59 -8.92 -7.14
C ILE A 193 -15.11 -7.53 -7.49
N ALA A 194 -14.34 -6.51 -7.12
CA ALA A 194 -14.76 -5.13 -7.17
C ALA A 194 -14.44 -4.48 -8.52
N ILE A 195 -15.46 -3.97 -9.19
CA ILE A 195 -15.30 -3.06 -10.34
C ILE A 195 -15.39 -1.62 -9.83
N TYR A 196 -14.26 -0.93 -9.77
CA TYR A 196 -14.21 0.48 -9.42
C TYR A 196 -14.36 1.37 -10.64
N THR A 197 -15.34 2.26 -10.56
CA THR A 197 -15.59 3.34 -11.55
C THR A 197 -14.73 4.59 -11.31
N PHE A 198 -13.89 4.54 -10.28
CA PHE A 198 -13.01 5.62 -9.81
C PHE A 198 -11.74 4.99 -9.21
N ILE A 199 -10.77 5.81 -8.83
CA ILE A 199 -9.60 5.34 -8.08
C ILE A 199 -9.91 5.54 -6.58
N PRO A 200 -10.24 4.49 -5.80
CA PRO A 200 -10.50 4.64 -4.38
C PRO A 200 -9.23 4.98 -3.59
N ASN A 201 -9.38 5.84 -2.59
CA ASN A 201 -8.30 6.24 -1.68
C ASN A 201 -7.88 5.08 -0.74
N THR A 202 -8.79 4.15 -0.48
CA THR A 202 -8.54 2.92 0.29
C THR A 202 -9.24 1.72 -0.32
N ILE A 203 -8.58 0.57 -0.28
CA ILE A 203 -9.16 -0.71 -0.62
C ILE A 203 -9.08 -1.61 0.61
N ALA A 204 -10.23 -1.98 1.17
CA ALA A 204 -10.34 -3.12 2.08
C ALA A 204 -10.18 -4.42 1.29
N HIS A 205 -9.83 -5.52 1.95
CA HIS A 205 -9.51 -6.79 1.29
C HIS A 205 -10.63 -7.22 0.33
N ALA A 206 -10.32 -7.29 -0.96
CA ALA A 206 -11.19 -7.75 -2.01
C ALA A 206 -10.66 -9.08 -2.55
N GLY A 207 -11.55 -9.95 -3.02
CA GLY A 207 -11.15 -11.15 -3.77
C GLY A 207 -10.48 -10.79 -5.10
N GLY A 208 -10.90 -9.70 -5.75
CA GLY A 208 -10.28 -9.20 -6.97
C GLY A 208 -10.60 -7.74 -7.24
N ILE A 209 -9.78 -7.07 -8.06
CA ILE A 209 -9.90 -5.65 -8.37
C ILE A 209 -9.92 -5.43 -9.89
N ILE A 210 -10.93 -4.71 -10.37
CA ILE A 210 -11.06 -4.24 -11.75
C ILE A 210 -11.26 -2.73 -11.71
N THR A 211 -10.50 -1.95 -12.47
CA THR A 211 -10.72 -0.50 -12.60
C THR A 211 -11.14 -0.12 -14.02
N THR A 212 -12.02 0.87 -14.15
CA THR A 212 -12.41 1.42 -15.46
C THR A 212 -11.62 2.67 -15.86
N GLU A 213 -10.75 3.17 -14.96
CA GLU A 213 -9.74 4.18 -15.29
C GLU A 213 -8.34 3.53 -15.33
N PRO A 214 -7.48 3.89 -16.30
CA PRO A 214 -6.11 3.39 -16.37
C PRO A 214 -5.36 3.66 -15.07
N GLN A 215 -4.57 2.69 -14.64
CA GLN A 215 -3.69 2.84 -13.49
C GLN A 215 -2.24 2.56 -13.87
N THR A 216 -1.32 3.28 -13.23
CA THR A 216 0.09 2.91 -13.26
C THR A 216 0.31 1.70 -12.35
N PRO A 217 1.25 0.80 -12.64
CA PRO A 217 1.58 -0.33 -11.75
C PRO A 217 2.06 0.04 -10.34
N LEU A 218 2.31 1.33 -10.07
CA LEU A 218 2.72 1.88 -8.79
C LEU A 218 1.58 2.56 -8.02
N SER A 219 0.35 2.49 -8.53
CA SER A 219 -0.80 3.03 -7.81
C SER A 219 -0.87 2.40 -6.42
N HIS A 220 -1.29 3.17 -5.42
CA HIS A 220 -1.47 2.66 -4.04
C HIS A 220 -2.35 1.39 -4.03
N ILE A 221 -3.34 1.36 -4.93
CA ILE A 221 -4.21 0.22 -5.22
C ILE A 221 -3.41 -1.00 -5.68
N ASN A 222 -2.53 -0.85 -6.67
CA ASN A 222 -1.77 -1.99 -7.17
C ASN A 222 -0.71 -2.49 -6.19
N LEU A 223 -0.09 -1.59 -5.41
CA LEU A 223 0.81 -1.98 -4.33
C LEU A 223 0.07 -2.82 -3.27
N LYS A 224 -1.15 -2.42 -2.89
CA LYS A 224 -1.98 -3.17 -1.95
C LYS A 224 -2.43 -4.52 -2.54
N ALA A 225 -2.82 -4.54 -3.82
CA ALA A 225 -3.18 -5.77 -4.51
C ALA A 225 -2.02 -6.79 -4.54
N ARG A 226 -0.79 -6.32 -4.84
CA ARG A 226 0.43 -7.14 -4.79
C ARG A 226 0.71 -7.68 -3.39
N GLN A 227 0.58 -6.83 -2.36
CA GLN A 227 0.79 -7.24 -0.97
C GLN A 227 -0.18 -8.35 -0.54
N ASN A 228 -1.42 -8.30 -1.02
CA ASN A 228 -2.48 -9.25 -0.65
C ASN A 228 -2.60 -10.43 -1.63
N ASN A 229 -1.74 -10.52 -2.66
CA ASN A 229 -1.88 -11.47 -3.78
C ASN A 229 -3.27 -11.43 -4.46
N THR A 230 -3.87 -10.25 -4.54
CA THR A 230 -5.18 -10.01 -5.14
C THR A 230 -5.03 -9.76 -6.64
N PRO A 231 -5.72 -10.50 -7.53
CA PRO A 231 -5.71 -10.19 -8.97
C PRO A 231 -6.23 -8.77 -9.22
N ASN A 232 -5.52 -8.01 -10.07
CA ASN A 232 -5.81 -6.61 -10.34
C ASN A 232 -5.62 -6.29 -11.83
N ALA A 233 -6.65 -5.69 -12.45
CA ALA A 233 -6.59 -5.26 -13.84
C ALA A 233 -7.37 -3.97 -14.12
N TYR A 234 -6.93 -3.25 -15.15
CA TYR A 234 -7.69 -2.19 -15.80
C TYR A 234 -8.50 -2.77 -16.97
N ILE A 235 -9.78 -2.38 -17.09
CA ILE A 235 -10.65 -2.71 -18.22
C ILE A 235 -11.52 -1.48 -18.54
N LYS A 236 -11.27 -0.81 -19.67
CA LYS A 236 -11.84 0.49 -20.05
C LYS A 236 -13.37 0.53 -20.04
N ASN A 237 -14.00 -0.53 -20.51
CA ASN A 237 -15.45 -0.61 -20.74
C ASN A 237 -16.13 -1.74 -19.96
N ALA A 238 -15.58 -2.12 -18.79
CA ALA A 238 -16.04 -3.28 -18.01
C ALA A 238 -17.56 -3.29 -17.75
N LEU A 239 -18.17 -2.12 -17.56
CA LEU A 239 -19.60 -1.99 -17.27
C LEU A 239 -20.51 -2.13 -18.50
N THR A 240 -19.98 -1.92 -19.69
CA THR A 240 -20.74 -1.95 -20.95
C THR A 240 -20.41 -3.16 -21.82
N ASP A 241 -19.31 -3.86 -21.52
CA ASP A 241 -18.95 -5.11 -22.19
C ASP A 241 -19.99 -6.20 -21.84
N PRO A 242 -20.71 -6.78 -22.82
CA PRO A 242 -21.71 -7.83 -22.56
C PRO A 242 -21.16 -9.07 -21.83
N SER A 243 -19.87 -9.38 -22.04
CA SER A 243 -19.22 -10.53 -21.39
C SER A 243 -19.01 -10.34 -19.88
N ILE A 244 -18.91 -9.08 -19.43
CA ILE A 244 -18.69 -8.72 -18.01
C ILE A 244 -19.99 -8.22 -17.38
N SER A 245 -20.70 -7.31 -18.06
CA SER A 245 -21.92 -6.68 -17.55
C SER A 245 -23.04 -7.68 -17.24
N SER A 246 -23.12 -8.79 -18.00
CA SER A 246 -24.07 -9.88 -17.72
C SER A 246 -23.75 -10.67 -16.45
N LEU A 247 -22.51 -10.64 -15.98
CA LEU A 247 -22.03 -11.33 -14.78
C LEU A 247 -22.10 -10.47 -13.52
N ILE A 248 -22.46 -9.18 -13.63
CA ILE A 248 -22.57 -8.30 -12.46
C ILE A 248 -23.65 -8.84 -11.51
N GLY A 249 -23.28 -8.99 -10.24
CA GLY A 249 -24.09 -9.58 -9.18
C GLY A 249 -24.01 -11.11 -9.08
N GLN A 250 -23.35 -11.78 -10.02
CA GLN A 250 -23.18 -13.22 -10.03
C GLN A 250 -21.84 -13.64 -9.43
N TRP A 251 -21.73 -14.91 -9.04
CA TRP A 251 -20.47 -15.55 -8.72
C TRP A 251 -19.66 -15.73 -9.99
N VAL A 252 -18.39 -15.34 -9.94
CA VAL A 252 -17.46 -15.42 -11.06
C VAL A 252 -16.14 -16.04 -10.64
N HIS A 253 -15.47 -16.64 -11.61
CA HIS A 253 -14.06 -16.97 -11.57
C HIS A 253 -13.32 -15.86 -12.33
N TYR A 254 -12.35 -15.24 -11.66
CA TYR A 254 -11.56 -14.13 -12.20
C TYR A 254 -10.08 -14.47 -12.09
N TYR A 255 -9.39 -14.45 -13.22
CA TYR A 255 -7.95 -14.65 -13.24
C TYR A 255 -7.25 -13.73 -14.23
N THR A 256 -5.99 -13.46 -13.90
CA THR A 256 -5.10 -12.57 -14.64
C THR A 256 -3.73 -13.22 -14.73
N ASP A 257 -3.27 -13.52 -15.93
CA ASP A 257 -2.01 -14.24 -16.18
C ASP A 257 -1.25 -13.63 -17.38
N ASP A 258 -0.34 -14.38 -18.01
CA ASP A 258 0.38 -13.91 -19.20
C ASP A 258 -0.46 -13.96 -20.49
N ASP A 259 -1.56 -14.72 -20.51
CA ASP A 259 -2.42 -14.94 -21.66
C ASP A 259 -3.59 -13.93 -21.70
N GLY A 260 -3.97 -13.36 -20.55
CA GLY A 260 -4.88 -12.22 -20.50
C GLY A 260 -5.66 -12.06 -19.21
N ILE A 261 -6.85 -11.48 -19.35
CA ILE A 261 -7.81 -11.27 -18.27
C ILE A 261 -9.08 -12.04 -18.61
N VAL A 262 -9.52 -12.91 -17.71
CA VAL A 262 -10.73 -13.71 -17.91
C VAL A 262 -11.66 -13.56 -16.72
N ILE A 263 -12.94 -13.35 -17.02
CA ILE A 263 -14.04 -13.29 -16.06
C ILE A 263 -15.14 -14.20 -16.61
N GLU A 264 -15.45 -15.26 -15.88
CA GLU A 264 -16.44 -16.26 -16.30
C GLU A 264 -17.38 -16.60 -15.14
N ALA A 265 -18.60 -17.07 -15.46
CA ALA A 265 -19.57 -17.46 -14.44
C ALA A 265 -19.06 -18.67 -13.63
N ALA A 266 -19.21 -18.60 -12.31
CA ALA A 266 -18.90 -19.70 -11.40
C ALA A 266 -20.15 -20.10 -10.61
N SER A 267 -20.18 -21.36 -10.15
CA SER A 267 -21.22 -21.78 -9.21
C SER A 267 -20.89 -21.25 -7.81
N GLU A 268 -21.92 -20.86 -7.04
CA GLU A 268 -21.75 -20.46 -5.63
C GLU A 268 -21.03 -21.54 -4.81
N ALA A 269 -21.37 -22.82 -5.03
CA ALA A 269 -20.74 -23.93 -4.33
C ALA A 269 -19.23 -24.02 -4.62
N THR A 270 -18.82 -23.83 -5.87
CA THR A 270 -17.39 -23.81 -6.26
C THR A 270 -16.65 -22.64 -5.62
N ALA A 271 -17.24 -21.44 -5.69
CA ALA A 271 -16.63 -20.23 -5.14
C ALA A 271 -16.46 -20.33 -3.62
N LEU A 272 -17.50 -20.78 -2.91
CA LEU A 272 -17.45 -20.95 -1.45
C LEU A 272 -16.45 -22.05 -1.03
N GLN A 273 -16.33 -23.13 -1.81
CA GLN A 273 -15.33 -24.16 -1.55
C GLN A 273 -13.91 -23.62 -1.72
N TRP A 274 -13.64 -22.87 -2.80
CA TRP A 274 -12.34 -22.25 -3.03
C TRP A 274 -11.95 -21.29 -1.90
N LEU A 275 -12.89 -20.44 -1.47
CA LEU A 275 -12.67 -19.53 -0.33
C LEU A 275 -12.39 -20.31 0.95
N ALA A 276 -13.13 -21.40 1.20
CA ALA A 276 -12.89 -22.25 2.37
C ALA A 276 -11.52 -22.94 2.33
N ASP A 277 -11.04 -23.36 1.16
CA ASP A 277 -9.74 -24.01 0.97
C ASP A 277 -8.55 -23.06 1.17
N LYS A 278 -8.77 -21.74 1.00
CA LYS A 278 -7.76 -20.71 1.28
C LYS A 278 -7.58 -20.41 2.76
N ILE A 279 -8.60 -20.68 3.58
CA ILE A 279 -8.52 -20.48 5.01
C ILE A 279 -7.67 -21.62 5.60
N PRO A 280 -6.60 -21.33 6.36
CA PRO A 280 -5.79 -22.37 7.00
C PRO A 280 -6.64 -23.35 7.82
N SER A 281 -6.13 -24.57 8.01
CA SER A 281 -6.79 -25.55 8.90
C SER A 281 -6.40 -25.35 10.36
N GLU A 282 -5.18 -24.89 10.62
CA GLU A 282 -4.63 -24.68 11.96
C GLU A 282 -4.97 -23.30 12.49
N VAL A 283 -5.27 -23.23 13.80
CA VAL A 283 -5.51 -21.97 14.50
C VAL A 283 -4.18 -21.39 14.94
N THR A 284 -3.89 -20.17 14.49
CA THR A 284 -2.74 -19.39 14.95
C THR A 284 -3.11 -18.69 16.26
N ILE A 285 -2.36 -18.96 17.32
CA ILE A 285 -2.50 -18.27 18.61
C ILE A 285 -1.37 -17.23 18.70
N PRO A 286 -1.67 -15.92 18.62
CA PRO A 286 -0.66 -14.89 18.75
C PRO A 286 0.01 -14.96 20.14
N GLU A 287 1.32 -14.76 20.19
CA GLU A 287 2.04 -14.70 21.46
C GLU A 287 1.55 -13.50 22.29
N GLY A 288 1.41 -13.69 23.60
CA GLY A 288 0.93 -12.64 24.49
C GLY A 288 1.38 -12.89 25.92
N ASP A 289 1.88 -11.84 26.56
CA ASP A 289 2.31 -11.82 27.96
C ASP A 289 1.56 -10.71 28.70
N LEU A 290 0.78 -11.12 29.72
CA LEU A 290 -0.04 -10.23 30.55
C LEU A 290 0.68 -9.81 31.85
N SER A 291 1.98 -10.09 31.99
CA SER A 291 2.75 -9.79 33.20
C SER A 291 3.01 -8.28 33.41
N LEU A 292 3.04 -7.49 32.33
CA LEU A 292 3.14 -6.04 32.43
C LEU A 292 1.75 -5.46 32.65
N THR A 293 1.52 -4.86 33.83
CA THR A 293 0.18 -4.44 34.26
C THR A 293 -0.01 -2.93 34.34
N VAL A 294 1.06 -2.14 34.15
CA VAL A 294 1.06 -0.68 34.28
C VAL A 294 1.40 0.00 32.96
N PRO A 295 0.85 1.20 32.69
CA PRO A 295 1.35 2.03 31.59
C PRO A 295 2.84 2.30 31.76
N THR A 296 3.62 2.05 30.72
CA THR A 296 5.08 2.14 30.77
C THR A 296 5.59 3.19 29.79
N PRO A 297 6.52 4.07 30.20
CA PRO A 297 7.18 5.01 29.29
C PRO A 297 7.89 4.26 28.15
N LEU A 298 7.81 4.76 26.91
CA LEU A 298 8.45 4.12 25.75
C LEU A 298 9.97 3.95 25.92
N LYS A 299 10.63 4.86 26.64
CA LYS A 299 12.08 4.80 26.92
C LYS A 299 12.50 3.57 27.77
N GLU A 300 11.55 2.93 28.46
CA GLU A 300 11.78 1.78 29.33
C GLU A 300 11.47 0.45 28.62
N LEU A 301 10.98 0.51 27.38
CA LEU A 301 10.59 -0.63 26.58
C LEU A 301 11.60 -0.91 25.46
N GLY A 302 11.57 -2.12 24.92
CA GLY A 302 12.26 -2.48 23.68
C GLY A 302 11.41 -3.32 22.76
N PHE A 303 11.98 -3.71 21.62
CA PHE A 303 11.29 -4.55 20.65
C PHE A 303 10.73 -5.83 21.28
N ASN A 304 11.47 -6.50 22.16
CA ASN A 304 11.01 -7.74 22.83
C ASN A 304 9.74 -7.58 23.69
N ASP A 305 9.36 -6.34 24.05
CA ASP A 305 8.11 -6.10 24.77
C ASP A 305 6.89 -6.10 23.85
N TRP A 306 7.04 -6.36 22.54
CA TRP A 306 5.92 -6.46 21.59
C TRP A 306 4.86 -7.48 22.03
N ILE A 307 5.26 -8.55 22.71
CA ILE A 307 4.35 -9.56 23.28
C ILE A 307 3.51 -9.02 24.47
N ARG A 308 3.81 -7.83 24.99
CA ARG A 308 3.11 -7.18 26.12
C ARG A 308 2.39 -5.91 25.71
N VAL A 309 2.91 -5.17 24.74
CA VAL A 309 2.39 -3.84 24.35
C VAL A 309 2.03 -3.72 22.86
N GLY A 310 2.25 -4.78 22.10
CA GLY A 310 2.03 -4.85 20.67
C GLY A 310 3.19 -4.28 19.86
N VAL A 311 3.16 -4.62 18.57
CA VAL A 311 4.32 -4.43 17.70
C VAL A 311 4.58 -2.96 17.36
N LYS A 312 3.53 -2.16 17.22
CA LYS A 312 3.66 -0.73 16.92
C LYS A 312 4.34 0.04 18.06
N ALA A 313 3.87 -0.16 19.29
CA ALA A 313 4.47 0.46 20.46
C ALA A 313 5.92 0.03 20.67
N ALA A 314 6.21 -1.26 20.50
CA ALA A 314 7.56 -1.82 20.65
C ALA A 314 8.53 -1.29 19.58
N ASN A 315 8.10 -1.18 18.32
CA ASN A 315 8.92 -0.57 17.26
C ASN A 315 9.21 0.91 17.54
N VAL A 316 8.21 1.68 17.99
CA VAL A 316 8.41 3.09 18.34
C VAL A 316 9.36 3.26 19.53
N ALA A 317 9.28 2.37 20.53
CA ALA A 317 10.24 2.32 21.63
C ALA A 317 11.66 2.02 21.13
N GLU A 318 11.81 1.10 20.17
CA GLU A 318 13.10 0.73 19.58
C GLU A 318 13.74 1.89 18.79
N LEU A 319 12.94 2.71 18.10
CA LEU A 319 13.43 3.91 17.40
C LEU A 319 14.21 4.85 18.34
N ALA A 320 13.81 4.93 19.61
CA ALA A 320 14.48 5.79 20.58
C ALA A 320 15.89 5.35 20.97
N LYS A 321 16.28 4.12 20.62
CA LYS A 321 17.63 3.59 20.84
C LYS A 321 18.57 3.85 19.66
N ILE A 322 18.00 4.15 18.49
CA ILE A 322 18.73 4.24 17.21
C ILE A 322 18.84 5.70 16.75
N LEU A 323 17.79 6.49 16.99
CA LEU A 323 17.70 7.88 16.54
C LEU A 323 18.16 8.86 17.63
N ASP A 324 18.65 10.01 17.22
CA ASP A 324 19.07 11.09 18.12
C ASP A 324 17.90 11.58 19.01
N GLU A 325 18.24 12.08 20.20
CA GLU A 325 17.25 12.61 21.13
C GLU A 325 16.40 13.71 20.49
N GLY A 326 15.08 13.62 20.65
CA GLY A 326 14.11 14.59 20.12
C GLY A 326 13.51 14.19 18.77
N ILE A 327 14.08 13.21 18.06
CA ILE A 327 13.47 12.62 16.86
C ILE A 327 12.36 11.60 17.19
N PRO A 328 12.61 10.56 18.01
CA PRO A 328 11.58 9.58 18.35
C PRO A 328 10.48 10.23 19.22
N PRO A 329 9.20 9.86 19.05
CA PRO A 329 8.15 10.41 19.89
C PRO A 329 8.31 9.94 21.33
N LYS A 330 8.23 10.90 22.27
CA LYS A 330 8.10 10.60 23.71
C LYS A 330 6.66 10.16 23.98
N GLY A 331 6.47 9.15 24.81
CA GLY A 331 5.14 8.60 25.05
C GLY A 331 5.11 7.42 25.99
N TYR A 332 3.95 6.77 26.04
CA TYR A 332 3.66 5.59 26.82
C TYR A 332 3.12 4.47 25.95
N ALA A 333 3.30 3.24 26.41
CA ALA A 333 2.53 2.10 25.96
C ALA A 333 1.65 1.59 27.09
N LEU A 334 0.38 1.34 26.81
CA LEU A 334 -0.52 0.58 27.69
C LEU A 334 -0.39 -0.90 27.33
N PRO A 335 -0.16 -1.76 28.33
CA PRO A 335 0.02 -3.18 28.08
C PRO A 335 -1.30 -3.92 27.86
N PHE A 336 -1.19 -5.10 27.25
CA PHE A 336 -2.28 -6.05 27.01
C PHE A 336 -3.04 -6.42 28.28
N ALA A 337 -2.37 -6.46 29.43
CA ALA A 337 -3.02 -6.76 30.69
C ALA A 337 -4.14 -5.77 31.03
N LEU A 338 -4.03 -4.48 30.65
CA LEU A 338 -5.10 -3.50 30.90
C LEU A 338 -6.33 -3.79 30.02
N TYR A 339 -6.10 -4.13 28.75
CA TYR A 339 -7.16 -4.56 27.84
C TYR A 339 -7.80 -5.87 28.32
N ASP A 340 -7.01 -6.90 28.60
CA ASP A 340 -7.50 -8.19 29.06
C ASP A 340 -8.29 -8.06 30.37
N ASN A 341 -7.75 -7.33 31.37
CA ASN A 341 -8.47 -7.04 32.61
C ASN A 341 -9.81 -6.37 32.33
N PHE A 342 -9.84 -5.32 31.49
CA PHE A 342 -11.07 -4.63 31.12
C PHE A 342 -12.08 -5.58 30.45
N MET A 343 -11.63 -6.39 29.49
CA MET A 343 -12.51 -7.32 28.78
C MET A 343 -13.05 -8.43 29.68
N ASN A 344 -12.28 -8.85 30.70
CA ASN A 344 -12.64 -9.88 31.68
C ASN A 344 -13.43 -9.36 32.89
N LEU A 345 -13.63 -8.04 33.04
CA LEU A 345 -14.47 -7.50 34.12
C LEU A 345 -15.90 -8.07 34.02
N GLN A 346 -16.37 -8.63 35.13
CA GLN A 346 -17.72 -9.19 35.25
C GLN A 346 -18.77 -8.07 35.31
N ARG A 347 -19.81 -8.18 34.46
CA ARG A 347 -20.87 -7.18 34.24
C ARG A 347 -22.24 -7.88 34.13
N CYS A 348 -23.37 -7.24 34.41
CA CYS A 348 -24.67 -7.92 34.31
C CYS A 348 -25.22 -7.92 32.87
N ALA A 349 -25.86 -9.03 32.48
CA ALA A 349 -26.48 -9.20 31.17
C ALA A 349 -27.89 -8.57 31.14
N ASN A 350 -27.99 -7.44 30.44
CA ASN A 350 -29.07 -6.98 29.57
C ASN A 350 -28.79 -5.49 29.22
N GLU A 351 -27.52 -5.25 28.84
CA GLU A 351 -26.88 -3.98 28.42
C GLU A 351 -26.40 -3.05 29.56
N LEU A 352 -25.21 -3.35 30.14
CA LEU A 352 -24.31 -2.45 30.90
C LEU A 352 -24.90 -1.50 31.98
N GLN A 353 -26.10 -1.79 32.49
CA GLN A 353 -26.69 -1.35 33.76
C GLN A 353 -26.84 -2.59 34.65
N LYS A 354 -26.55 -2.64 35.95
CA LYS A 354 -26.06 -1.70 36.95
C LYS A 354 -25.24 -2.58 37.89
N LEU A 355 -24.01 -2.17 38.17
CA LEU A 355 -23.08 -2.68 39.17
C LEU A 355 -23.77 -3.06 40.51
N CYS A 356 -24.39 -4.24 40.59
CA CYS A 356 -25.13 -4.73 41.74
C CYS A 356 -24.68 -6.15 42.14
N THR A 357 -24.99 -6.47 43.39
CA THR A 357 -24.44 -7.55 44.23
C THR A 357 -25.25 -8.87 44.17
N ARG A 358 -24.99 -9.74 43.15
CA ARG A 358 -25.50 -11.13 42.84
C ARG A 358 -26.43 -11.24 41.60
N ASN A 359 -26.61 -12.35 40.88
CA ASN A 359 -26.04 -13.73 40.87
C ASN A 359 -25.69 -14.22 39.44
N ASP A 360 -25.99 -13.46 38.38
CA ASP A 360 -25.62 -13.77 36.98
C ASP A 360 -24.83 -12.58 36.38
N SER A 361 -23.52 -12.72 36.28
CA SER A 361 -22.60 -11.77 35.64
C SER A 361 -21.87 -12.42 34.47
N MET A 362 -21.46 -11.62 33.50
CA MET A 362 -20.73 -12.00 32.30
C MET A 362 -19.74 -10.89 31.94
N SER A 363 -18.55 -11.29 31.48
CA SER A 363 -17.53 -10.42 30.92
C SER A 363 -17.76 -10.17 29.42
N LEU A 364 -17.07 -9.18 28.86
CA LEU A 364 -17.11 -8.95 27.41
C LEU A 364 -16.52 -10.16 26.67
N ASN A 365 -15.47 -10.78 27.19
CA ASN A 365 -14.88 -11.99 26.59
C ASN A 365 -15.84 -13.18 26.59
N GLU A 366 -16.64 -13.38 27.65
CA GLU A 366 -17.68 -14.42 27.67
C GLU A 366 -18.80 -14.12 26.66
N TYR A 367 -19.23 -12.86 26.54
CA TYR A 367 -20.19 -12.44 25.51
C TYR A 367 -19.66 -12.67 24.09
N ILE A 368 -18.40 -12.30 23.85
CA ILE A 368 -17.71 -12.54 22.58
C ILE A 368 -17.62 -14.04 22.29
N ALA A 369 -17.29 -14.88 23.27
CA ALA A 369 -17.24 -16.32 23.08
C ALA A 369 -18.59 -16.90 22.65
N GLN A 370 -19.70 -16.40 23.21
CA GLN A 370 -21.05 -16.77 22.77
C GLN A 370 -21.34 -16.27 21.35
N LEU A 371 -20.95 -15.03 21.03
CA LEU A 371 -21.11 -14.45 19.70
C LEU A 371 -20.36 -15.26 18.63
N LEU A 372 -19.13 -15.66 18.92
CA LEU A 372 -18.30 -16.48 18.03
C LEU A 372 -18.86 -17.90 17.82
N ALA A 373 -19.58 -18.45 18.80
CA ALA A 373 -20.20 -19.77 18.72
C ALA A 373 -21.57 -19.76 18.01
N ASP A 374 -22.14 -18.58 17.77
CA ASP A 374 -23.46 -18.44 17.15
C ASP A 374 -23.43 -18.75 15.65
N LYS A 375 -24.36 -19.60 15.20
CA LYS A 375 -24.40 -20.07 13.81
C LYS A 375 -24.74 -18.96 12.82
N GLU A 376 -25.65 -18.05 13.19
CA GLU A 376 -26.03 -16.95 12.30
C GLU A 376 -24.86 -15.97 12.13
N PHE A 377 -24.12 -15.68 13.20
CA PHE A 377 -22.89 -14.89 13.14
C PHE A 377 -21.82 -15.55 12.25
N GLN A 378 -21.66 -16.87 12.33
CA GLN A 378 -20.71 -17.60 11.50
C GLN A 378 -21.12 -17.65 10.02
N GLN A 379 -22.41 -17.72 9.70
CA GLN A 379 -22.89 -17.97 8.34
C GLN A 379 -23.29 -16.71 7.57
N SER A 380 -23.76 -15.66 8.26
CA SER A 380 -24.29 -14.45 7.63
C SER A 380 -23.37 -13.25 7.83
N LEU A 381 -22.80 -12.75 6.73
CA LEU A 381 -21.95 -11.55 6.73
C LEU A 381 -22.70 -10.33 7.30
N GLU A 382 -23.96 -10.13 6.91
CA GLU A 382 -24.75 -8.98 7.37
C GLU A 382 -25.05 -9.03 8.86
N ILE A 383 -25.39 -10.20 9.40
CA ILE A 383 -25.59 -10.38 10.84
C ILE A 383 -24.27 -10.17 11.59
N ARG A 384 -23.18 -10.71 11.06
CA ARG A 384 -21.85 -10.55 11.64
C ARG A 384 -21.43 -9.08 11.70
N ARG A 385 -21.61 -8.33 10.61
CA ARG A 385 -21.35 -6.89 10.56
C ARG A 385 -22.12 -6.14 11.63
N GLN A 386 -23.44 -6.35 11.70
CA GLN A 386 -24.29 -5.66 12.67
C GLN A 386 -23.85 -5.98 14.09
N ARG A 387 -23.65 -7.26 14.43
CA ARG A 387 -23.26 -7.66 15.78
C ARG A 387 -21.85 -7.21 16.16
N LEU A 388 -20.93 -7.09 15.20
CA LEU A 388 -19.62 -6.47 15.43
C LEU A 388 -19.73 -4.97 15.69
N ALA A 389 -20.65 -4.26 15.02
CA ALA A 389 -20.93 -2.86 15.33
C ALA A 389 -21.51 -2.71 16.74
N ASP A 390 -22.50 -3.54 17.10
CA ASP A 390 -23.10 -3.55 18.44
C ASP A 390 -22.06 -3.87 19.52
N LEU A 391 -21.14 -4.81 19.25
CA LEU A 391 -20.03 -5.13 20.15
C LEU A 391 -19.07 -3.94 20.36
N ARG A 392 -18.77 -3.18 19.30
CA ARG A 392 -17.92 -1.98 19.43
C ARG A 392 -18.60 -0.94 20.30
N ASP A 393 -19.88 -0.67 20.07
CA ASP A 393 -20.67 0.26 20.87
C ASP A 393 -20.72 -0.18 22.35
N LEU A 394 -20.88 -1.49 22.58
CA LEU A 394 -20.85 -2.09 23.92
C LEU A 394 -19.50 -1.87 24.62
N ILE A 395 -18.37 -2.10 23.93
CA ILE A 395 -17.02 -1.87 24.48
C ILE A 395 -16.82 -0.39 24.81
N GLU A 396 -17.25 0.52 23.93
CA GLU A 396 -17.11 1.96 24.13
C GLU A 396 -17.94 2.48 25.30
N GLN A 397 -19.14 1.93 25.51
CA GLN A 397 -20.03 2.33 26.61
C GLN A 397 -19.69 1.68 27.94
N ALA A 398 -18.97 0.56 27.94
CA ALA A 398 -18.64 -0.18 29.17
C ALA A 398 -17.86 0.68 30.18
N GLU A 399 -18.29 0.59 31.45
CA GLU A 399 -17.66 1.29 32.56
C GLU A 399 -16.30 0.67 32.92
N ALA A 400 -15.33 1.53 33.26
CA ALA A 400 -14.02 1.13 33.77
C ALA A 400 -13.93 1.44 35.27
N PRO A 401 -13.37 0.55 36.11
CA PRO A 401 -13.16 0.81 37.53
C PRO A 401 -12.31 2.06 37.75
N GLN A 402 -12.60 2.84 38.79
CA GLN A 402 -11.88 4.08 39.07
C GLN A 402 -10.37 3.86 39.23
N ALA A 403 -9.94 2.73 39.81
CA ALA A 403 -8.52 2.38 39.91
C ALA A 403 -7.82 2.23 38.54
N MET A 404 -8.50 1.65 37.55
CA MET A 404 -7.97 1.54 36.19
C MET A 404 -7.92 2.90 35.49
N ILE A 405 -8.94 3.74 35.73
CA ILE A 405 -8.96 5.12 35.24
C ILE A 405 -7.76 5.87 35.81
N ASP A 406 -7.59 5.89 37.14
CA ASP A 406 -6.51 6.61 37.81
C ASP A 406 -5.14 6.13 37.31
N GLN A 407 -4.98 4.81 37.11
CA GLN A 407 -3.78 4.21 36.56
C GLN A 407 -3.49 4.71 35.14
N ILE A 408 -4.51 4.79 34.27
CA ILE A 408 -4.36 5.29 32.90
C ILE A 408 -4.07 6.80 32.89
N GLU A 409 -4.72 7.57 33.76
CA GLU A 409 -4.52 9.03 33.84
C GLU A 409 -3.08 9.37 34.26
N THR A 410 -2.33 8.46 34.88
CA THR A 410 -0.88 8.69 35.14
C THR A 410 -0.08 9.00 33.87
N VAL A 411 -0.57 8.55 32.70
CA VAL A 411 0.04 8.85 31.40
C VAL A 411 0.00 10.36 31.10
N HIS A 412 -1.09 11.06 31.44
CA HIS A 412 -1.15 12.52 31.21
C HIS A 412 -0.13 13.26 32.08
N LEU A 413 0.21 12.70 33.26
CA LEU A 413 1.05 13.38 34.24
C LEU A 413 2.48 13.59 33.76
N PHE A 414 2.86 12.85 32.72
CA PHE A 414 4.12 13.02 32.04
C PHE A 414 4.26 14.37 31.34
N TRP A 415 3.16 14.91 30.80
CA TRP A 415 3.16 16.19 30.11
C TRP A 415 2.66 17.34 30.99
N GLU A 416 1.75 17.07 31.92
CA GLU A 416 1.08 18.10 32.70
C GLU A 416 0.96 17.71 34.19
N PRO A 417 1.30 18.61 35.14
CA PRO A 417 1.18 18.31 36.57
C PRO A 417 -0.27 18.02 37.03
N VAL A 418 -0.40 17.24 38.11
CA VAL A 418 -1.70 16.95 38.75
C VAL A 418 -2.48 18.23 39.03
N GLY A 419 -3.71 18.31 38.52
CA GLY A 419 -4.63 19.42 38.77
C GLY A 419 -4.60 20.54 37.73
N GLU A 420 -3.69 20.50 36.77
CA GLU A 420 -3.72 21.42 35.62
C GLU A 420 -4.74 20.96 34.55
N PRO A 421 -5.37 21.89 33.81
CA PRO A 421 -6.29 21.54 32.74
C PRO A 421 -5.54 20.87 31.58
N PHE A 422 -6.08 19.75 31.10
CA PHE A 422 -5.58 19.03 29.93
C PHE A 422 -5.46 19.98 28.72
N LYS A 423 -4.26 20.26 28.21
CA LYS A 423 -4.03 21.17 27.05
C LYS A 423 -3.43 20.44 25.86
N GLN A 424 -2.57 19.45 26.10
CA GLN A 424 -1.92 18.68 25.04
C GLN A 424 -2.93 17.75 24.35
N LYS A 425 -2.99 17.78 23.01
CA LYS A 425 -3.67 16.73 22.25
C LYS A 425 -2.79 15.48 22.25
N LEU A 426 -3.35 14.33 22.57
CA LEU A 426 -2.64 13.05 22.55
C LEU A 426 -3.13 12.18 21.40
N ARG A 427 -2.21 11.60 20.65
CA ARG A 427 -2.49 10.57 19.67
C ARG A 427 -2.49 9.22 20.38
N VAL A 428 -3.59 8.49 20.25
CA VAL A 428 -3.86 7.20 20.86
C VAL A 428 -3.97 6.17 19.73
N ARG A 429 -3.00 5.26 19.63
CA ARG A 429 -2.84 4.35 18.49
C ARG A 429 -2.94 2.90 18.94
N SER A 430 -3.64 2.10 18.15
CA SER A 430 -3.67 0.65 18.28
C SER A 430 -2.28 0.03 18.16
N SER A 431 -2.04 -1.02 18.94
CA SER A 431 -0.81 -1.81 18.91
C SER A 431 -1.13 -3.23 19.36
N THR A 432 -1.37 -4.16 18.43
CA THR A 432 -1.74 -5.54 18.75
C THR A 432 -0.56 -6.50 18.71
N ASN A 433 -0.76 -7.72 19.22
CA ASN A 433 0.19 -8.84 19.10
C ASN A 433 0.09 -9.62 17.78
N ASN A 434 -0.83 -9.26 16.89
CA ASN A 434 -1.00 -9.96 15.62
C ASN A 434 -0.61 -9.14 14.39
N GLU A 435 -0.32 -7.84 14.53
CA GLU A 435 -0.10 -6.92 13.39
C GLU A 435 0.99 -7.39 12.41
N ASP A 436 2.03 -8.06 12.91
CA ASP A 436 3.20 -8.52 12.13
C ASP A 436 3.40 -10.06 12.17
N LEU A 437 2.33 -10.83 12.38
CA LEU A 437 2.42 -12.29 12.21
C LEU A 437 2.79 -12.63 10.76
N GLU A 438 3.61 -13.67 10.58
CA GLU A 438 4.00 -14.11 9.25
C GLU A 438 2.76 -14.46 8.41
N GLY A 439 2.65 -13.85 7.22
CA GLY A 439 1.50 -14.02 6.34
C GLY A 439 0.24 -13.25 6.74
N PHE A 440 0.25 -12.46 7.82
CA PHE A 440 -0.87 -11.61 8.23
C PHE A 440 -0.48 -10.12 8.10
N ASN A 441 -1.36 -9.31 7.49
CA ASN A 441 -1.13 -7.87 7.37
C ASN A 441 -2.14 -7.08 8.22
N GLY A 442 -1.71 -6.63 9.39
CA GLY A 442 -2.54 -5.80 10.27
C GLY A 442 -2.66 -4.32 9.87
N ALA A 443 -1.96 -3.87 8.81
CA ALA A 443 -1.85 -2.46 8.49
C ALA A 443 -3.20 -1.85 8.08
N GLY A 444 -3.63 -0.85 8.85
CA GLY A 444 -4.87 -0.09 8.60
C GLY A 444 -6.14 -0.79 9.09
N LEU A 445 -6.06 -1.96 9.75
CA LEU A 445 -7.24 -2.67 10.26
C LEU A 445 -7.84 -2.00 11.51
N TYR A 446 -6.97 -1.42 12.33
CA TYR A 446 -7.32 -0.87 13.63
C TYR A 446 -7.28 0.66 13.62
N SER A 447 -8.14 1.26 14.43
CA SER A 447 -8.34 2.71 14.45
C SER A 447 -7.33 3.42 15.36
N SER A 448 -7.00 4.65 15.03
CA SER A 448 -6.22 5.55 15.88
C SER A 448 -7.01 6.84 16.10
N PHE A 449 -6.98 7.37 17.32
CA PHE A 449 -7.77 8.54 17.70
C PHE A 449 -6.88 9.65 18.26
N THR A 450 -7.34 10.89 18.13
CA THR A 450 -6.71 12.02 18.81
C THR A 450 -7.57 12.40 19.99
N HIS A 451 -7.08 12.13 21.19
CA HIS A 451 -7.71 12.53 22.44
C HIS A 451 -7.50 14.04 22.65
N LYS A 452 -8.60 14.78 22.73
CA LYS A 452 -8.59 16.23 22.93
C LYS A 452 -8.94 16.58 24.38
N PRO A 453 -8.35 17.64 24.95
CA PRO A 453 -8.77 18.31 26.19
C PRO A 453 -10.23 18.19 26.60
N LYS A 454 -11.13 18.53 25.67
CA LYS A 454 -12.57 18.60 25.91
C LYS A 454 -13.29 17.24 26.00
N GLU A 455 -12.61 16.14 25.70
CA GLU A 455 -13.18 14.78 25.65
C GLU A 455 -13.15 14.07 27.02
N GLY A 456 -12.60 14.74 28.05
CA GLY A 456 -12.61 14.28 29.43
C GLY A 456 -11.46 13.34 29.75
N LYS A 457 -11.78 12.17 30.31
CA LYS A 457 -10.79 11.17 30.74
C LYS A 457 -10.24 10.39 29.54
N LEU A 458 -8.95 10.04 29.57
CA LEU A 458 -8.23 9.37 28.48
C LEU A 458 -8.78 7.97 28.18
N ILE A 459 -9.35 7.30 29.19
CA ILE A 459 -10.01 5.99 29.04
C ILE A 459 -11.10 6.00 27.95
N ASN A 460 -11.76 7.13 27.70
CA ASN A 460 -12.80 7.22 26.67
C ASN A 460 -12.23 6.95 25.28
N SER A 461 -11.10 7.56 24.94
CA SER A 461 -10.42 7.32 23.66
C SER A 461 -9.70 5.97 23.61
N ILE A 462 -9.25 5.45 24.76
CA ILE A 462 -8.66 4.10 24.84
C ILE A 462 -9.71 3.03 24.55
N LYS A 463 -10.93 3.16 25.06
CA LYS A 463 -12.02 2.22 24.76
C LYS A 463 -12.37 2.20 23.27
N GLN A 464 -12.28 3.33 22.57
CA GLN A 464 -12.44 3.38 21.11
C GLN A 464 -11.33 2.60 20.39
N VAL A 465 -10.08 2.70 20.86
CA VAL A 465 -8.98 1.88 20.32
C VAL A 465 -9.21 0.39 20.61
N TRP A 466 -9.61 0.02 21.82
CA TRP A 466 -9.94 -1.36 22.18
C TRP A 466 -11.10 -1.92 21.35
N ALA A 467 -12.16 -1.13 21.15
CA ALA A 467 -13.29 -1.48 20.29
C ALA A 467 -12.84 -1.70 18.85
N SER A 468 -11.86 -0.93 18.35
CA SER A 468 -11.37 -1.09 16.98
C SER A 468 -10.72 -2.45 16.69
N LEU A 469 -10.33 -3.22 17.72
CA LEU A 469 -9.96 -4.62 17.55
C LEU A 469 -11.10 -5.41 16.88
N TRP A 470 -12.35 -5.01 17.07
CA TRP A 470 -13.56 -5.64 16.55
C TRP A 470 -14.15 -4.89 15.35
N ASN A 471 -13.35 -4.09 14.64
CA ASN A 471 -13.70 -3.58 13.31
C ASN A 471 -14.05 -4.76 12.39
N GLU A 472 -15.00 -4.58 11.46
CA GLU A 472 -15.42 -5.65 10.52
C GLU A 472 -14.22 -6.20 9.76
N SER A 473 -13.41 -5.33 9.15
CA SER A 473 -12.19 -5.71 8.44
C SER A 473 -11.17 -6.41 9.34
N ALA A 474 -10.96 -5.93 10.57
CA ALA A 474 -10.03 -6.53 11.53
C ALA A 474 -10.48 -7.91 12.01
N PHE A 475 -11.80 -8.10 12.15
CA PHE A 475 -12.39 -9.39 12.48
C PHE A 475 -12.23 -10.36 11.31
N GLU A 476 -12.66 -9.97 10.11
CA GLU A 476 -12.59 -10.82 8.92
C GLU A 476 -11.16 -11.26 8.67
N GLU A 477 -10.19 -10.34 8.61
CA GLU A 477 -8.79 -10.69 8.36
C GLU A 477 -8.27 -11.77 9.33
N ARG A 478 -8.58 -11.66 10.63
CA ARG A 478 -8.20 -12.70 11.59
C ARG A 478 -8.92 -14.02 11.35
N ARG A 479 -10.21 -13.98 10.97
CA ARG A 479 -10.97 -15.19 10.61
C ARG A 479 -10.32 -15.90 9.43
N LEU A 480 -9.89 -15.16 8.40
CA LEU A 480 -9.29 -15.71 7.19
C LEU A 480 -7.93 -16.34 7.44
N HIS A 481 -7.16 -15.74 8.34
CA HIS A 481 -5.84 -16.24 8.73
C HIS A 481 -5.90 -17.20 9.92
N ARG A 482 -7.11 -17.60 10.36
CA ARG A 482 -7.35 -18.48 11.52
C ARG A 482 -6.65 -18.02 12.80
N ILE A 483 -6.59 -16.71 13.01
CA ILE A 483 -6.05 -16.14 14.23
C ILE A 483 -7.11 -16.21 15.32
N ASP A 484 -6.74 -16.74 16.48
CA ASP A 484 -7.63 -16.78 17.65
C ASP A 484 -7.99 -15.36 18.10
N HIS A 485 -9.26 -15.00 17.93
CA HIS A 485 -9.79 -13.69 18.29
C HIS A 485 -9.68 -13.39 19.80
N LEU A 486 -9.85 -14.40 20.66
CA LEU A 486 -9.81 -14.25 22.13
C LEU A 486 -8.38 -14.25 22.68
N LYS A 487 -7.39 -14.65 21.87
CA LYS A 487 -5.95 -14.52 22.18
C LYS A 487 -5.26 -13.37 21.45
N THR A 488 -6.05 -12.52 20.78
CA THR A 488 -5.56 -11.26 20.24
C THR A 488 -5.79 -10.14 21.25
N TYR A 489 -4.73 -9.44 21.63
CA TYR A 489 -4.77 -8.37 22.62
C TYR A 489 -4.49 -7.00 21.99
N MET A 490 -5.11 -5.95 22.53
CA MET A 490 -4.92 -4.57 22.09
C MET A 490 -4.14 -3.77 23.13
N GLY A 491 -2.86 -3.53 22.85
CA GLY A 491 -2.05 -2.53 23.51
C GLY A 491 -2.36 -1.15 22.93
N VAL A 492 -1.89 -0.10 23.58
CA VAL A 492 -2.13 1.27 23.12
C VAL A 492 -0.87 2.11 23.20
N LEU A 493 -0.43 2.63 22.06
CA LEU A 493 0.65 3.61 21.97
C LEU A 493 0.06 5.01 22.14
N ILE A 494 0.59 5.79 23.10
CA ILE A 494 0.15 7.15 23.40
C ILE A 494 1.33 8.10 23.29
N HIS A 495 1.21 9.12 22.45
CA HIS A 495 2.22 10.17 22.28
C HIS A 495 1.55 11.52 21.98
N PRO A 496 2.25 12.67 22.05
CA PRO A 496 1.71 13.94 21.60
C PRO A 496 1.21 13.85 20.16
N ASN A 497 0.02 14.39 19.91
CA ASN A 497 -0.42 14.63 18.54
C ASN A 497 0.29 15.89 18.03
N TYR A 498 1.10 15.72 16.99
CA TYR A 498 1.61 16.82 16.19
C TYR A 498 0.46 17.27 15.27
N GLY A 499 0.29 18.57 15.08
CA GLY A 499 -0.90 19.14 14.42
C GLY A 499 -0.57 20.37 13.60
N ASP A 500 0.67 20.43 13.13
CA ASP A 500 1.27 21.47 12.32
C ASP A 500 2.36 20.89 11.40
N GLU A 501 2.28 19.58 11.08
CA GLU A 501 3.21 18.92 10.20
C GLU A 501 3.13 19.51 8.79
N GLN A 502 4.27 19.95 8.26
CA GLN A 502 4.36 20.47 6.89
C GLN A 502 4.12 19.39 5.83
N ALA A 503 4.43 18.14 6.18
CA ALA A 503 4.18 16.98 5.34
C ALA A 503 4.04 15.72 6.19
N ASN A 504 3.18 14.83 5.74
CA ASN A 504 3.12 13.44 6.19
C ASN A 504 3.89 12.56 5.20
N GLY A 505 4.39 11.40 5.62
CA GLY A 505 5.27 10.55 4.81
C GLY A 505 5.18 9.05 5.08
N VAL A 506 5.42 8.22 4.05
CA VAL A 506 5.81 6.80 4.19
C VAL A 506 7.14 6.60 3.48
N ALA A 507 8.10 6.01 4.16
CA ALA A 507 9.39 5.64 3.60
C ALA A 507 9.59 4.12 3.65
N ILE A 508 10.09 3.56 2.55
CA ILE A 508 10.48 2.15 2.43
C ILE A 508 11.97 2.13 2.13
N THR A 509 12.74 1.44 2.96
CA THR A 509 14.22 1.35 2.86
C THR A 509 14.69 0.34 1.81
N LYS A 510 13.77 -0.17 0.99
CA LYS A 510 14.04 -1.12 -0.09
C LYS A 510 13.53 -0.56 -1.41
N ASN A 511 14.19 -0.95 -2.48
CA ASN A 511 13.75 -0.65 -3.83
C ASN A 511 12.54 -1.52 -4.19
N ILE A 512 11.36 -0.91 -4.23
CA ILE A 512 10.10 -1.58 -4.54
C ILE A 512 9.93 -1.93 -6.03
N PHE A 513 10.82 -1.43 -6.89
CA PHE A 513 10.82 -1.69 -8.33
C PHE A 513 11.70 -2.87 -8.70
N ASN A 514 12.83 -3.03 -8.00
CA ASN A 514 13.81 -4.07 -8.29
C ASN A 514 14.56 -4.47 -7.01
N ALA A 515 14.28 -5.68 -6.52
CA ALA A 515 14.91 -6.21 -5.31
C ALA A 515 16.43 -6.41 -5.43
N GLY A 516 16.98 -6.47 -6.66
CA GLY A 516 18.42 -6.61 -6.89
C GLY A 516 19.20 -5.30 -6.78
N TRP A 517 18.53 -4.15 -6.65
CA TRP A 517 19.15 -2.83 -6.61
C TRP A 517 18.84 -2.11 -5.31
N GLU A 518 19.84 -1.48 -4.70
CA GLU A 518 19.64 -0.64 -3.52
C GLU A 518 18.85 0.63 -3.89
N GLY A 519 17.96 1.06 -3.00
CA GLY A 519 17.17 2.28 -3.19
C GLY A 519 16.20 2.49 -2.03
N LEU A 520 15.88 3.75 -1.76
CA LEU A 520 14.81 4.14 -0.84
C LEU A 520 13.66 4.71 -1.63
N TYR A 521 12.44 4.37 -1.22
CA TYR A 521 11.22 4.96 -1.74
C TYR A 521 10.59 5.83 -0.66
N ILE A 522 10.28 7.08 -0.97
CA ILE A 522 9.63 8.01 -0.06
C ILE A 522 8.40 8.57 -0.78
N ASN A 523 7.23 8.37 -0.20
CA ASN A 523 6.00 9.03 -0.60
C ASN A 523 5.63 10.06 0.48
N ALA A 524 5.38 11.31 0.09
CA ALA A 524 5.07 12.40 1.01
C ALA A 524 3.89 13.22 0.47
N GLN A 525 3.01 13.68 1.37
CA GLN A 525 1.91 14.58 1.04
C GLN A 525 2.03 15.87 1.85
N TYR A 526 1.64 16.99 1.25
CA TYR A 526 1.64 18.28 1.94
C TYR A 526 0.59 18.33 3.05
N GLY A 527 0.99 18.82 4.21
CA GLY A 527 0.15 18.88 5.42
C GLY A 527 -0.04 17.52 6.10
N GLU A 528 -1.06 17.44 6.94
CA GLU A 528 -1.42 16.26 7.73
C GLU A 528 -2.27 15.22 6.97
N LEU A 529 -2.43 15.39 5.66
CA LEU A 529 -3.21 14.46 4.85
C LEU A 529 -2.60 13.06 4.98
N SER A 530 -3.47 12.09 5.24
CA SER A 530 -3.04 10.71 5.43
C SER A 530 -2.63 10.12 4.09
N ILE A 531 -1.36 9.78 3.91
CA ILE A 531 -0.86 9.10 2.71
C ILE A 531 -1.50 7.73 2.51
N THR A 532 -1.77 7.04 3.61
CA THR A 532 -2.39 5.72 3.60
C THR A 532 -3.91 5.78 3.40
N ASN A 533 -4.52 6.97 3.52
CA ASN A 533 -5.97 7.16 3.49
C ASN A 533 -6.35 8.64 3.23
N PRO A 534 -6.08 9.21 2.05
CA PRO A 534 -6.28 10.65 1.81
C PRO A 534 -7.78 11.00 1.74
N GLU A 535 -8.18 12.16 2.26
CA GLU A 535 -9.52 12.71 1.99
C GLU A 535 -9.55 13.43 0.63
N PRO A 536 -10.66 13.38 -0.13
CA PRO A 536 -10.77 14.12 -1.39
C PRO A 536 -10.60 15.63 -1.19
N ILE A 537 -9.57 16.23 -1.80
CA ILE A 537 -9.34 17.66 -1.75
C ILE A 537 -10.31 18.37 -2.71
N LYS A 538 -11.27 19.13 -2.16
CA LYS A 538 -12.06 20.09 -2.95
C LYS A 538 -11.27 21.40 -3.08
N SER A 539 -10.95 21.80 -4.30
CA SER A 539 -10.42 23.13 -4.60
C SER A 539 -11.50 24.05 -5.18
N ASP A 540 -11.24 25.37 -5.16
CA ASP A 540 -12.10 26.39 -5.77
C ASP A 540 -12.28 26.23 -7.30
N THR A 541 -11.48 25.36 -7.93
CA THR A 541 -11.53 25.03 -9.36
C THR A 541 -12.10 23.65 -9.67
N GLY A 542 -12.60 22.91 -8.67
CA GLY A 542 -13.14 21.55 -8.80
C GLY A 542 -12.31 20.48 -8.08
N LEU A 543 -12.64 19.20 -8.32
CA LEU A 543 -11.86 18.05 -7.83
C LEU A 543 -10.49 18.04 -8.51
N ILE A 544 -9.42 18.27 -7.75
CA ILE A 544 -8.07 18.07 -8.25
C ILE A 544 -7.82 16.56 -8.25
N LYS A 545 -7.70 15.94 -9.44
CA LYS A 545 -7.09 14.60 -9.53
C LYS A 545 -5.63 14.79 -9.10
N GLU A 546 -5.23 14.09 -8.03
CA GLU A 546 -3.88 14.19 -7.46
C GLU A 546 -2.80 14.08 -8.55
N CYS A 547 -1.79 14.95 -8.48
CA CYS A 547 -0.51 14.69 -9.11
C CYS A 547 0.15 13.56 -8.30
N ALA A 548 0.01 12.33 -8.80
CA ALA A 548 0.77 11.17 -8.37
C ALA A 548 2.18 11.20 -8.97
#